data_AF-A0A4Y2Q6A8-F1
#
_entry.id   AF-A0A4Y2Q6A8-F1
#
_cell.length_a   1.000
_cell.length_b   1.000
_cell.length_c   1.000
_cell.angle_alpha   90.00
_cell.angle_beta   90.00
_cell.angle_gamma   90.00
#
_symmetry.space_group_name_H-M   'P 1'
#
loop_
_entity.id
_entity.type
_entity.pdbx_description
1 polymer ?
#
loop_
_entity_poly.entity_id
_entity_poly.type
_entity_poly.pdbx_seq_one_letter_code
_entity_poly.pdbx_strand_id
1 'polypeptide(L)'
;MQLNWIKAHVDFLGNEAADNLAKQATKEGTRLHLQAPKCHLKKMLMNLSLNKWQQDWDSGDTGKAIFNILPKVTLTPASWSRESILFATGHGPFPSYFYRFRLHHSNICTCGENGDSLHYATSCHMPLSYHFRKLSAENTQLWWKSLLSNKLSRIKISKLISFLTENENFIKQPPDATRLRPRFLSSTKTSDLWTKTLEVQYLEP
;
A
#
# COMPACT_ATOMS: atom_id res chain seq x y z
N MET A 1 18.29 -36.39 -38.18
CA MET A 1 18.06 -36.88 -36.81
C MET A 1 16.57 -36.74 -36.53
N GLN A 2 15.88 -37.83 -36.25
CA GLN A 2 14.43 -37.85 -36.01
C GLN A 2 14.18 -38.18 -34.54
N LEU A 3 13.41 -37.35 -33.85
CA LEU A 3 13.04 -37.54 -32.44
C LEU A 3 11.60 -38.04 -32.38
N ASN A 4 11.39 -39.16 -31.69
CA ASN A 4 10.09 -39.76 -31.47
C ASN A 4 9.80 -39.78 -29.97
N TRP A 5 8.56 -39.45 -29.59
CA TRP A 5 8.12 -39.51 -28.20
C TRP A 5 7.45 -40.85 -27.91
N ILE A 6 7.91 -41.53 -26.86
CA ILE A 6 7.34 -42.80 -26.39
C ILE A 6 6.92 -42.59 -24.93
N LYS A 7 5.74 -43.08 -24.58
CA LYS A 7 5.20 -43.00 -23.22
C LYS A 7 6.07 -43.82 -22.25
N ALA A 8 6.30 -43.30 -21.05
CA ALA A 8 6.99 -44.03 -19.98
C ALA A 8 6.10 -45.15 -19.38
N HIS A 9 6.73 -46.19 -18.82
CA HIS A 9 6.07 -47.28 -18.07
C HIS A 9 5.00 -48.04 -18.88
N VAL A 10 5.35 -48.41 -20.11
CA VAL A 10 4.51 -49.24 -21.01
C VAL A 10 5.26 -50.50 -21.45
N ASP A 11 6.22 -50.96 -20.63
CA ASP A 11 7.01 -52.19 -20.83
C ASP A 11 7.81 -52.21 -22.15
N PHE A 12 8.10 -51.04 -22.73
CA PHE A 12 8.96 -50.95 -23.90
C PHE A 12 10.42 -51.15 -23.48
N LEU A 13 10.95 -52.33 -23.80
CA LEU A 13 12.27 -52.84 -23.39
C LEU A 13 13.40 -51.81 -23.49
N GLY A 14 13.49 -51.06 -24.59
CA GLY A 14 14.52 -50.04 -24.77
C GLY A 14 14.37 -48.81 -23.86
N ASN A 15 13.12 -48.41 -23.57
CA ASN A 15 12.82 -47.29 -22.69
C ASN A 15 13.04 -47.68 -21.22
N GLU A 16 12.66 -48.90 -20.84
CA GLU A 16 12.91 -49.42 -19.50
C GLU A 16 14.39 -49.64 -19.22
N ALA A 17 15.14 -50.14 -20.21
CA ALA A 17 16.60 -50.25 -20.11
C ALA A 17 17.23 -48.87 -19.92
N ALA A 18 16.81 -47.85 -20.67
CA ALA A 18 17.29 -46.49 -20.52
C ALA A 18 16.93 -45.89 -19.14
N ASP A 19 15.72 -46.10 -18.64
CA ASP A 19 15.28 -45.66 -17.32
C ASP A 19 16.03 -46.36 -16.18
N ASN A 20 16.24 -47.67 -16.29
CA ASN A 20 17.05 -48.45 -15.34
C ASN A 20 18.50 -47.98 -15.30
N LEU A 21 19.10 -47.70 -16.47
CA LEU A 21 20.45 -47.14 -16.56
C LEU A 21 20.51 -45.73 -15.97
N ALA A 22 19.52 -44.88 -16.21
CA ALA A 22 19.44 -43.55 -15.60
C ALA A 22 19.33 -43.64 -14.07
N LYS A 23 18.48 -44.54 -13.55
CA LYS A 23 18.36 -44.82 -12.11
C LYS A 23 19.66 -45.36 -11.51
N GLN A 24 20.33 -46.29 -12.19
CA GLN A 24 21.62 -46.82 -11.74
C GLN A 24 22.68 -45.72 -11.71
N ALA A 25 22.74 -44.86 -12.73
CA ALA A 25 23.63 -43.70 -12.76
C ALA A 25 23.37 -42.71 -11.61
N THR A 26 22.14 -42.55 -11.12
CA THR A 26 21.87 -41.71 -9.93
C THR A 26 22.40 -42.32 -8.62
N LYS A 27 22.59 -43.65 -8.56
CA LYS A 27 23.09 -44.37 -7.38
C LYS A 27 24.60 -44.58 -7.39
N GLU A 28 25.14 -44.96 -8.55
CA GLU A 28 26.53 -45.37 -8.74
C GLU A 28 27.40 -44.29 -9.40
N GLY A 29 26.77 -43.27 -10.00
CA GLY A 29 27.48 -42.18 -10.65
C GLY A 29 28.25 -41.29 -9.67
N THR A 30 29.30 -40.64 -10.19
CA THR A 30 30.05 -39.66 -9.42
C THR A 30 29.12 -38.49 -9.05
N ARG A 31 28.95 -38.26 -7.75
CA ARG A 31 28.10 -37.17 -7.24
C ARG A 31 28.74 -35.83 -7.61
N LEU A 32 28.26 -35.20 -8.67
CA LEU A 32 28.65 -33.85 -9.02
C LEU A 32 28.04 -32.90 -8.00
N HIS A 33 28.87 -32.30 -7.14
CA HIS A 33 28.42 -31.26 -6.23
C HIS A 33 28.14 -29.99 -7.03
N LEU A 34 26.93 -29.91 -7.58
CA LEU A 34 26.42 -28.70 -8.21
C LEU A 34 26.02 -27.72 -7.11
N GLN A 35 26.63 -26.54 -7.12
CA GLN A 35 26.20 -25.46 -6.23
C GLN A 35 24.74 -25.11 -6.51
N ALA A 36 24.00 -24.76 -5.46
CA ALA A 36 22.60 -24.37 -5.59
C ALA A 36 22.44 -23.28 -6.66
N PRO A 37 21.52 -23.44 -7.63
CA PRO A 37 21.29 -22.42 -8.64
C PRO A 37 21.00 -21.07 -7.98
N LYS A 38 21.52 -19.97 -8.53
CA LYS A 38 21.30 -18.62 -7.99
C LYS A 38 19.81 -18.30 -7.81
N CYS A 39 18.93 -18.81 -8.69
CA CYS A 39 17.49 -18.65 -8.58
C CYS A 39 16.90 -19.31 -7.31
N HIS A 40 17.45 -20.47 -6.90
CA HIS A 40 17.05 -21.15 -5.68
C HIS A 40 17.41 -20.33 -4.45
N LEU A 41 18.65 -19.83 -4.38
CA LEU A 41 19.11 -18.97 -3.29
C LEU A 41 18.31 -17.66 -3.22
N LYS A 42 18.05 -17.02 -4.36
CA LYS A 42 17.20 -15.81 -4.42
C LYS A 42 15.79 -16.08 -3.89
N LYS A 43 15.18 -17.21 -4.26
CA LYS A 43 13.85 -17.60 -3.78
C LYS A 43 13.84 -17.85 -2.27
N MET A 44 14.86 -18.53 -1.75
CA MET A 44 15.01 -18.75 -0.31
C MET A 44 15.13 -17.43 0.45
N LEU A 45 16.03 -16.53 0.01
CA LEU A 45 16.20 -15.22 0.64
C LEU A 45 14.90 -14.41 0.61
N MET A 46 14.21 -14.36 -0.54
CA MET A 46 12.93 -13.68 -0.65
C MET A 46 11.89 -14.22 0.33
N ASN A 47 11.78 -15.55 0.46
CA ASN A 47 10.85 -16.16 1.40
C ASN A 47 11.19 -15.85 2.86
N LEU A 48 12.48 -15.86 3.22
CA LEU A 48 12.95 -15.49 4.56
C LEU A 48 12.62 -14.03 4.87
N SER A 49 12.92 -13.11 3.93
CA SER A 49 12.60 -11.69 4.06
C SER A 49 11.09 -11.46 4.19
N LEU A 50 10.26 -12.10 3.36
CA LEU A 50 8.80 -11.98 3.45
C LEU A 50 8.26 -12.50 4.78
N ASN A 51 8.78 -13.62 5.28
CA ASN A 51 8.36 -14.17 6.56
C ASN A 51 8.75 -13.25 7.72
N LYS A 52 9.96 -12.71 7.72
CA LYS A 52 10.40 -11.76 8.74
C LYS A 52 9.56 -10.48 8.69
N TRP A 53 9.31 -9.96 7.50
CA TRP A 53 8.47 -8.77 7.32
C TRP A 53 7.03 -9.03 7.78
N GLN A 54 6.45 -10.20 7.48
CA GLN A 54 5.12 -10.55 7.98
C GLN A 54 5.09 -10.63 9.52
N GLN A 55 6.11 -11.20 10.16
CA GLN A 55 6.20 -11.24 11.62
C GLN A 55 6.21 -9.83 12.22
N ASP A 56 7.04 -8.95 11.66
CA ASP A 56 7.13 -7.55 12.10
C ASP A 56 5.81 -6.80 11.87
N TRP A 57 5.12 -7.10 10.76
CA TRP A 57 3.80 -6.55 10.44
C TRP A 57 2.71 -7.02 11.40
N ASP A 58 2.74 -8.29 11.79
CA ASP A 58 1.79 -8.89 12.73
C ASP A 58 1.97 -8.32 14.15
N SER A 59 3.22 -8.20 14.63
CA SER A 59 3.54 -7.72 15.98
C SER A 59 3.65 -6.20 16.12
N GLY A 60 3.80 -5.47 15.01
CA GLY A 60 3.98 -4.03 15.03
C GLY A 60 2.73 -3.25 15.42
N ASP A 61 2.93 -2.13 16.12
CA ASP A 61 1.88 -1.17 16.48
C ASP A 61 1.71 -0.03 15.45
N THR A 62 2.77 0.26 14.69
CA THR A 62 2.75 1.32 13.67
C THR A 62 1.94 0.86 12.46
N GLY A 63 1.09 1.75 11.93
CA GLY A 63 0.31 1.45 10.73
C GLY A 63 -0.85 0.46 10.95
N LYS A 64 -1.28 0.24 12.20
CA LYS A 64 -2.34 -0.75 12.50
C LYS A 64 -3.66 -0.51 11.77
N ALA A 65 -3.97 0.75 11.46
CA ALA A 65 -5.11 1.09 10.61
C ALA A 65 -5.02 0.43 9.21
N ILE A 66 -3.83 0.40 8.62
CA ILE A 66 -3.56 -0.25 7.33
C ILE A 66 -3.49 -1.78 7.48
N PHE A 67 -2.90 -2.28 8.57
CA PHE A 67 -2.85 -3.72 8.89
C PHE A 67 -4.24 -4.36 8.86
N ASN A 68 -5.25 -3.69 9.41
CA ASN A 68 -6.63 -4.19 9.42
C ASN A 68 -7.24 -4.36 8.01
N ILE A 69 -6.66 -3.72 7.00
CA ILE A 69 -7.12 -3.76 5.61
C ILE A 69 -6.26 -4.71 4.78
N LEU A 70 -4.94 -4.64 4.95
CA LEU A 70 -3.94 -5.46 4.29
C LEU A 70 -3.11 -6.21 5.35
N PRO A 71 -3.67 -7.27 5.96
CA PRO A 71 -2.99 -7.99 7.04
C PRO A 71 -1.85 -8.87 6.54
N LYS A 72 -1.78 -9.14 5.24
CA LYS A 72 -0.74 -9.95 4.62
C LYS A 72 0.20 -9.09 3.79
N VAL A 73 1.48 -9.20 4.12
CA VAL A 73 2.59 -8.69 3.32
C VAL A 73 2.63 -9.49 2.02
N THR A 74 2.71 -8.78 0.90
CA THR A 74 2.87 -9.40 -0.41
C THR A 74 3.78 -8.53 -1.27
N LEU A 75 4.48 -9.16 -2.23
CA LEU A 75 5.26 -8.43 -3.24
C LEU A 75 4.36 -7.80 -4.32
N THR A 76 3.09 -8.18 -4.38
CA THR A 76 2.14 -7.65 -5.34
C THR A 76 1.57 -6.34 -4.78
N PRO A 77 1.77 -5.20 -5.46
CA PRO A 77 1.22 -3.93 -5.00
C PRO A 77 -0.31 -4.00 -4.92
N ALA A 78 -0.88 -3.38 -3.88
CA ALA A 78 -2.31 -3.17 -3.83
C ALA A 78 -2.74 -2.24 -4.98
N SER A 79 -3.92 -2.48 -5.57
CA SER A 79 -4.49 -1.65 -6.65
C SER A 79 -5.03 -0.29 -6.17
N TRP A 80 -4.37 0.30 -5.17
CA TRP A 80 -4.73 1.57 -4.56
C TRP A 80 -4.10 2.72 -5.34
N SER A 81 -4.87 3.78 -5.57
CA SER A 81 -4.32 5.01 -6.14
C SER A 81 -3.49 5.75 -5.08
N ARG A 82 -2.67 6.71 -5.53
CA ARG A 82 -1.92 7.61 -4.63
C ARG A 82 -2.86 8.28 -3.62
N GLU A 83 -4.02 8.76 -4.06
CA GLU A 83 -5.00 9.43 -3.20
C GLU A 83 -5.61 8.46 -2.18
N SER A 84 -5.83 7.20 -2.58
CA SER A 84 -6.32 6.17 -1.66
C SER A 84 -5.31 5.89 -0.55
N ILE A 85 -4.02 5.86 -0.88
CA ILE A 85 -2.92 5.71 0.08
C ILE A 85 -2.86 6.92 1.02
N LEU A 86 -2.90 8.15 0.49
CA LEU A 86 -2.89 9.38 1.30
C LEU A 86 -4.07 9.44 2.26
N PHE A 87 -5.26 9.04 1.79
CA PHE A 87 -6.47 9.00 2.59
C PHE A 87 -6.39 7.97 3.72
N ALA A 88 -5.97 6.73 3.41
CA ALA A 88 -5.91 5.63 4.36
C ALA A 88 -4.83 5.83 5.43
N THR A 89 -3.70 6.43 5.07
CA THR A 89 -2.58 6.68 5.98
C THR A 89 -2.73 8.01 6.72
N GLY A 90 -3.68 8.87 6.30
CA GLY A 90 -3.81 10.23 6.81
C GLY A 90 -2.66 11.14 6.41
N HIS A 91 -1.89 10.82 5.36
CA HIS A 91 -0.78 11.66 4.84
C HIS A 91 -1.22 12.74 3.85
N GLY A 92 -2.53 12.85 3.60
CA GLY A 92 -3.11 13.84 2.67
C GLY A 92 -3.14 15.28 3.20
N PRO A 93 -3.85 16.17 2.49
CA PRO A 93 -4.04 17.57 2.85
C PRO A 93 -4.96 17.73 4.07
N PHE A 94 -4.52 17.24 5.21
CA PHE A 94 -5.29 17.17 6.45
C PHE A 94 -4.61 18.01 7.54
N PRO A 95 -5.35 18.88 8.27
CA PRO A 95 -4.79 19.62 9.41
C PRO A 95 -4.10 18.72 10.43
N SER A 96 -4.69 17.56 10.75
CA SER A 96 -4.12 16.57 11.66
C SER A 96 -2.73 16.08 11.23
N TYR A 97 -2.53 15.87 9.93
CA TYR A 97 -1.24 15.51 9.36
C TYR A 97 -0.23 16.65 9.50
N PHE A 98 -0.60 17.85 9.05
CA PHE A 98 0.28 19.00 9.10
C PHE A 98 0.70 19.34 10.52
N TYR A 99 -0.21 19.24 11.49
CA TYR A 99 0.07 19.42 12.91
C TYR A 99 1.07 18.38 13.43
N ARG A 100 0.85 17.09 13.14
CA ARG A 100 1.74 16.00 13.55
C ARG A 100 3.18 16.21 13.07
N PHE A 101 3.36 16.74 11.86
CA PHE A 101 4.66 17.03 11.28
C PHE A 101 5.16 18.47 11.50
N ARG A 102 4.49 19.24 12.38
CA ARG A 102 4.85 20.63 12.72
C ARG A 102 4.91 21.57 11.50
N LEU A 103 4.14 21.24 10.46
CA LEU A 103 3.95 22.06 9.27
C LEU A 103 2.79 23.08 9.45
N HIS A 104 1.96 22.89 10.47
CA HIS A 104 0.87 23.77 10.84
C HIS A 104 0.68 23.80 12.36
N HIS A 105 0.09 24.88 12.88
CA HIS A 105 -0.03 25.13 14.32
C HIS A 105 -1.27 24.48 14.97
N SER A 106 -2.21 23.99 14.17
CA SER A 106 -3.46 23.39 14.63
C SER A 106 -3.84 22.16 13.81
N ASN A 107 -4.38 21.14 14.48
CA ASN A 107 -4.99 19.96 13.86
C ASN A 107 -6.49 20.14 13.56
N ILE A 108 -7.05 21.32 13.82
CA ILE A 108 -8.49 21.59 13.75
C ILE A 108 -8.88 22.02 12.34
N CYS A 109 -9.98 21.45 11.84
CA CYS A 109 -10.66 21.84 10.61
C CYS A 109 -11.34 23.21 10.78
N THR A 110 -11.63 23.91 9.68
CA THR A 110 -12.37 25.17 9.69
C THR A 110 -13.78 25.06 10.30
N CYS A 111 -14.35 23.86 10.38
CA CYS A 111 -15.63 23.62 11.07
C CYS A 111 -15.48 23.37 12.59
N GLY A 112 -14.27 23.41 13.14
CA GLY A 112 -14.01 23.28 14.59
C GLY A 112 -13.72 21.86 15.09
N GLU A 113 -13.82 20.83 14.26
CA GLU A 113 -13.50 19.44 14.63
C GLU A 113 -12.07 19.04 14.23
N ASN A 114 -11.59 17.87 14.67
CA ASN A 114 -10.29 17.34 14.23
C ASN A 114 -10.26 17.14 12.71
N GLY A 115 -9.32 17.79 12.02
CA GLY A 115 -9.17 17.72 10.57
C GLY A 115 -8.42 16.46 10.13
N ASP A 116 -9.00 15.28 10.32
CA ASP A 116 -8.49 14.01 9.83
C ASP A 116 -9.28 13.48 8.61
N SER A 117 -8.76 12.42 7.99
CA SER A 117 -9.36 11.83 6.79
C SER A 117 -10.78 11.31 7.03
N LEU A 118 -11.05 10.75 8.22
CA LEU A 118 -12.37 10.22 8.57
C LEU A 118 -13.40 11.35 8.71
N HIS A 119 -13.01 12.46 9.33
CA HIS A 119 -13.84 13.65 9.48
C HIS A 119 -14.29 14.19 8.12
N TYR A 120 -13.35 14.45 7.20
CA TYR A 120 -13.65 14.91 5.84
C TYR A 120 -14.47 13.91 5.02
N ALA A 121 -14.32 12.62 5.29
CA ALA A 121 -15.07 11.58 4.58
C ALA A 121 -16.49 11.37 5.10
N THR A 122 -16.86 11.86 6.30
CA THR A 122 -18.12 11.44 6.93
C THR A 122 -18.92 12.53 7.61
N SER A 123 -18.31 13.65 7.98
CA SER A 123 -18.94 14.62 8.90
C SER A 123 -18.58 16.08 8.66
N CYS A 124 -17.48 16.39 7.96
CA CYS A 124 -17.10 17.78 7.70
C CYS A 124 -18.18 18.52 6.92
N HIS A 125 -18.51 19.76 7.29
CA HIS A 125 -19.43 20.56 6.48
C HIS A 125 -18.91 20.76 5.04
N MET A 126 -17.59 20.69 4.83
CA MET A 126 -16.96 20.84 3.53
C MET A 126 -15.99 19.67 3.26
N PRO A 127 -16.17 18.85 2.20
CA PRO A 127 -17.21 18.87 1.14
C PRO A 127 -18.29 17.78 1.27
N LEU A 128 -19.52 18.18 1.58
CA LEU A 128 -20.70 17.31 1.74
C LEU A 128 -20.92 16.29 0.59
N SER A 129 -20.62 16.66 -0.65
CA SER A 129 -20.83 15.80 -1.83
C SER A 129 -19.96 14.54 -1.84
N TYR A 130 -18.82 14.57 -1.16
CA TYR A 130 -17.90 13.44 -1.09
C TYR A 130 -18.07 12.58 0.16
N HIS A 131 -19.10 12.85 0.97
CA HIS A 131 -19.35 12.07 2.16
C HIS A 131 -19.72 10.63 1.84
N PHE A 132 -19.10 9.72 2.59
CA PHE A 132 -19.56 8.36 2.75
C PHE A 132 -20.55 8.32 3.91
N ARG A 133 -21.43 7.32 3.88
CA ARG A 133 -22.32 7.07 5.01
C ARG A 133 -21.47 6.79 6.23
N LYS A 134 -21.63 7.59 7.28
CA LYS A 134 -21.06 7.34 8.60
C LYS A 134 -21.72 6.08 9.16
N LEU A 135 -20.93 5.08 9.51
CA LEU A 135 -21.41 3.90 10.26
C LEU A 135 -20.99 4.03 11.74
N SER A 136 -21.71 3.31 12.61
CA SER A 136 -21.42 3.20 14.05
C SER A 136 -19.92 2.96 14.29
N ALA A 137 -19.38 3.60 15.35
CA ALA A 137 -17.98 3.50 15.75
C ALA A 137 -17.50 2.06 15.97
N GLU A 138 -18.43 1.14 16.24
CA GLU A 138 -18.15 -0.29 16.45
C GLU A 138 -17.63 -1.00 15.18
N ASN A 139 -17.78 -0.41 13.99
CA ASN A 139 -17.44 -1.05 12.70
C ASN A 139 -16.42 -0.29 11.84
N THR A 140 -15.61 0.59 12.43
CA THR A 140 -14.63 1.42 11.68
C THR A 140 -13.69 0.59 10.81
N GLN A 141 -13.24 -0.58 11.27
CA GLN A 141 -12.35 -1.46 10.48
C GLN A 141 -13.01 -2.00 9.20
N LEU A 142 -14.24 -2.53 9.32
CA LEU A 142 -14.99 -3.05 8.17
C LEU A 142 -15.32 -1.93 7.18
N TRP A 143 -15.57 -0.73 7.69
CA TRP A 143 -15.80 0.46 6.87
C TRP A 143 -14.59 0.81 6.01
N TRP A 144 -13.39 0.90 6.61
CA TRP A 144 -12.14 1.12 5.88
C TRP A 144 -11.88 0.04 4.83
N LYS A 145 -12.07 -1.22 5.20
CA LYS A 145 -11.92 -2.34 4.28
C LYS A 145 -12.87 -2.25 3.10
N SER A 146 -14.14 -1.92 3.33
CA SER A 146 -15.14 -1.74 2.29
C SER A 146 -14.78 -0.60 1.33
N LEU A 147 -14.39 0.55 1.87
CA LEU A 147 -14.01 1.72 1.08
C LEU A 147 -12.83 1.45 0.15
N LEU A 148 -11.75 0.87 0.68
CA LEU A 148 -10.54 0.66 -0.09
C LEU A 148 -10.62 -0.56 -1.01
N SER A 149 -11.53 -1.51 -0.74
CA SER A 149 -11.79 -2.65 -1.63
C SER A 149 -12.68 -2.26 -2.82
N ASN A 150 -13.61 -1.32 -2.64
CA ASN A 150 -14.56 -0.91 -3.68
C ASN A 150 -13.98 0.14 -4.65
N LYS A 151 -14.01 -0.16 -5.96
CA LYS A 151 -13.48 0.74 -7.00
C LYS A 151 -14.15 2.12 -7.05
N LEU A 152 -15.48 2.19 -6.94
CA LEU A 152 -16.22 3.46 -6.96
C LEU A 152 -15.90 4.30 -5.73
N SER A 153 -15.75 3.65 -4.57
CA SER A 153 -15.33 4.31 -3.34
C SER A 153 -13.91 4.89 -3.47
N ARG A 154 -12.96 4.15 -4.05
CA ARG A 154 -11.62 4.67 -4.36
C ARG A 154 -11.64 5.86 -5.31
N ILE A 155 -12.50 5.86 -6.33
CA ILE A 155 -12.70 7.02 -7.22
C ILE A 155 -13.24 8.22 -6.44
N LYS A 156 -14.21 8.00 -5.55
CA LYS A 156 -14.78 9.06 -4.71
C LYS A 156 -13.75 9.63 -3.72
N ILE A 157 -12.92 8.77 -3.11
CA ILE A 157 -11.77 9.17 -2.28
C ILE A 157 -10.78 10.01 -3.09
N SER A 158 -10.45 9.57 -4.31
CA SER A 158 -9.54 10.31 -5.19
C SER A 158 -10.05 11.72 -5.45
N LYS A 159 -11.33 11.87 -5.79
CA LYS A 159 -11.97 13.18 -5.97
C LYS A 159 -11.98 14.03 -4.68
N LEU A 160 -12.22 13.42 -3.52
CA LEU A 160 -12.15 14.12 -2.22
C LEU A 160 -10.75 14.67 -1.98
N ILE A 161 -9.71 13.86 -2.17
CA ILE A 161 -8.31 14.29 -1.96
C ILE A 161 -7.93 15.39 -2.95
N SER A 162 -8.31 15.26 -4.23
CA SER A 162 -8.09 16.32 -5.23
C SER A 162 -8.76 17.63 -4.79
N PHE A 163 -10.03 17.59 -4.39
CA PHE A 163 -10.74 18.75 -3.89
C PHE A 163 -10.02 19.40 -2.69
N LEU A 164 -9.60 18.61 -1.70
CA LEU A 164 -8.90 19.14 -0.52
C LEU A 164 -7.52 19.72 -0.89
N THR A 165 -6.84 19.15 -1.88
CA THR A 165 -5.55 19.65 -2.36
C THR A 165 -5.71 20.99 -3.09
N GLU A 166 -6.72 21.10 -3.95
CA GLU A 166 -7.03 22.36 -4.66
C GLU A 166 -7.46 23.47 -3.69
N ASN A 167 -8.05 23.09 -2.55
CA ASN A 167 -8.53 24.01 -1.51
C ASN A 167 -7.61 24.05 -0.28
N GLU A 168 -6.37 23.58 -0.39
CA GLU A 168 -5.44 23.45 0.73
C GLU A 168 -5.21 24.77 1.48
N ASN A 169 -5.22 25.89 0.76
CA ASN A 169 -5.09 27.22 1.35
C ASN A 169 -6.21 27.53 2.37
N PHE A 170 -7.44 27.06 2.13
CA PHE A 170 -8.54 27.21 3.08
C PHE A 170 -8.41 26.27 4.28
N ILE A 171 -7.79 25.11 4.07
CA ILE A 171 -7.54 24.11 5.12
C ILE A 171 -6.45 24.59 6.09
N LYS A 172 -5.49 25.38 5.60
CA LYS A 172 -4.36 25.95 6.38
C LYS A 172 -4.65 27.31 7.01
N GLN A 173 -5.86 27.86 6.87
CA GLN A 173 -6.17 29.16 7.48
C GLN A 173 -6.38 29.00 8.99
N PRO A 174 -5.76 29.86 9.83
CA PRO A 174 -6.08 29.89 11.25
C PRO A 174 -7.54 30.33 11.44
N PRO A 175 -8.24 29.78 12.45
CA PRO A 175 -9.66 30.10 12.71
C PRO A 175 -9.94 31.60 12.99
N ASP A 176 -8.91 32.42 13.22
CA ASP A 176 -9.03 33.82 13.61
C ASP A 176 -8.65 34.84 12.50
N ALA A 177 -8.51 34.40 11.24
CA ALA A 177 -8.17 35.29 10.12
C ALA A 177 -9.35 36.15 9.60
N THR A 178 -10.51 36.14 10.26
CA THR A 178 -11.74 36.80 9.76
C THR A 178 -11.74 38.33 9.92
N ARG A 179 -10.69 38.97 10.48
CA ARG A 179 -10.71 40.44 10.67
C ARG A 179 -9.94 41.32 9.70
N LEU A 180 -9.12 40.80 8.78
CA LEU A 180 -8.49 41.67 7.78
C LEU A 180 -8.35 40.98 6.41
N ARG A 181 -9.14 41.42 5.41
CA ARG A 181 -8.65 41.46 4.02
C ARG A 181 -7.53 42.52 3.96
N PRO A 182 -6.50 42.45 3.08
CA PRO A 182 -6.61 41.95 1.71
C PRO A 182 -5.36 41.25 1.09
N ARG A 183 -5.58 40.82 -0.17
CA ARG A 183 -4.69 40.86 -1.35
C ARG A 183 -4.01 39.55 -1.76
N PHE A 184 -4.35 39.17 -3.00
CA PHE A 184 -3.78 38.07 -3.77
C PHE A 184 -2.25 38.17 -3.82
N LEU A 185 -1.58 37.07 -3.47
CA LEU A 185 -0.26 36.74 -3.95
C LEU A 185 -0.29 35.29 -4.41
N SER A 186 -0.03 35.11 -5.70
CA SER A 186 0.19 33.81 -6.31
C SER A 186 1.51 33.24 -5.78
N SER A 187 1.54 31.94 -5.54
CA SER A 187 2.81 31.23 -5.40
C SER A 187 2.65 29.80 -5.91
N THR A 188 3.01 29.63 -7.16
CA THR A 188 3.44 28.36 -7.74
C THR A 188 4.72 27.90 -7.05
N LYS A 189 4.69 26.69 -6.47
CA LYS A 189 5.81 25.78 -6.08
C LYS A 189 5.58 25.15 -4.69
N THR A 190 4.62 24.24 -4.60
CA THR A 190 4.49 23.31 -3.45
C THR A 190 4.21 21.87 -3.88
N SER A 191 3.93 21.63 -5.18
CA SER A 191 3.72 20.29 -5.76
C SER A 191 4.94 19.36 -5.63
N ASP A 192 6.16 19.90 -5.72
CA ASP A 192 7.38 19.09 -5.90
C ASP A 192 7.97 18.51 -4.59
N LEU A 193 7.49 18.95 -3.43
CA LEU A 193 7.95 18.43 -2.14
C LEU A 193 7.22 17.13 -1.72
N TRP A 194 6.06 16.83 -2.31
CA TRP A 194 5.23 15.69 -1.92
C TRP A 194 5.64 14.36 -2.57
N THR A 195 6.33 14.41 -3.71
CA THR A 195 6.84 13.22 -4.40
C THR A 195 8.12 12.69 -3.74
N LYS A 196 9.01 13.58 -3.28
CA LYS A 196 10.30 13.15 -2.70
C LYS A 196 10.18 12.50 -1.32
N THR A 197 9.19 12.87 -0.51
CA THR A 197 9.06 12.32 0.86
C THR A 197 8.44 10.92 0.89
N LEU A 198 7.67 10.54 -0.14
CA LEU A 198 7.07 9.21 -0.25
C LEU A 198 8.06 8.13 -0.72
N GLU A 199 9.09 8.50 -1.48
CA GLU A 199 10.16 7.57 -1.88
C GLU A 199 11.15 7.29 -0.75
N VAL A 200 11.37 8.23 0.17
CA VAL A 200 12.39 8.10 1.23
C VAL A 200 11.88 7.35 2.47
N GLN A 201 10.57 7.27 2.72
CA GLN A 201 10.02 6.62 3.92
C GLN A 201 9.64 5.14 3.76
N TYR A 202 9.69 4.59 2.55
CA TYR A 202 9.32 3.18 2.28
C TYR A 202 10.33 2.41 1.42
N LEU A 203 11.48 3.00 1.12
CA LEU A 203 12.57 2.36 0.38
C LEU A 203 13.92 2.71 1.03
N GLU A 204 14.24 2.13 2.19
CA GLU A 204 15.62 1.73 2.53
C GLU A 204 15.55 0.54 3.52
N PRO A 205 16.52 -0.39 3.48
CA PRO A 205 16.43 -1.76 4.01
C PRO A 205 16.48 -1.89 5.54
#